data_AF-A0AAV4J038-F1
#
_entry.id   AF-A0AAV4J038-F1
#
_cell.length_a   1.000
_cell.length_b   1.000
_cell.length_c   1.000
_cell.angle_alpha   90.00
_cell.angle_beta   90.00
_cell.angle_gamma   90.00
#
_symmetry.space_group_name_H-M   'P 1'
#
loop_
_entity.id
_entity.type
_entity.pdbx_description
1 polymer ?
#
loop_
_entity_poly.entity_id
_entity_poly.type
_entity_poly.pdbx_seq_one_letter_code
_entity_poly.pdbx_strand_id
1 'polypeptide(L)'
;MDVLKDENQCVDTENEEKVWSFLHTRASLLLKAYPCSVEEDESTLDLPEASEVQKMASQLRVGERRILLNTIDYAEKKKENLKQS
;
A
#
# COMPACT_ATOMS: atom_id res chain seq x y z
N MET A 1 -22.73 17.94 11.61
CA MET A 1 -21.76 17.03 10.96
C MET A 1 -21.55 17.59 9.58
N ASP A 2 -20.35 18.07 9.28
CA ASP A 2 -20.02 18.43 7.90
C ASP A 2 -20.12 17.16 7.04
N VAL A 3 -20.83 17.26 5.92
CA VAL A 3 -20.94 16.17 4.96
C VAL A 3 -19.54 15.91 4.43
N LEU A 4 -18.99 14.73 4.71
CA LEU A 4 -17.74 14.28 4.09
C LEU A 4 -17.93 14.35 2.58
N LYS A 5 -17.02 15.04 1.89
CA LYS A 5 -17.07 15.16 0.43
C LYS A 5 -17.05 13.76 -0.18
N ASP A 6 -17.85 13.55 -1.22
CA ASP A 6 -17.90 12.29 -1.94
C ASP A 6 -16.54 11.99 -2.56
N GLU A 7 -15.92 10.87 -2.17
CA GLU A 7 -14.64 10.41 -2.69
C GLU A 7 -14.67 10.10 -4.20
N ASN A 8 -15.86 9.91 -4.76
CA ASN A 8 -16.05 9.67 -6.19
C ASN A 8 -16.19 10.97 -6.98
N GLN A 9 -16.32 12.11 -6.31
CA GLN A 9 -16.39 13.41 -6.95
C GLN A 9 -14.98 13.95 -7.20
N CYS A 10 -14.50 13.78 -8.44
CA CYS A 10 -13.22 14.36 -8.87
C CYS A 10 -13.29 15.89 -8.85
N VAL A 11 -12.24 16.54 -8.35
CA VAL A 11 -12.14 18.01 -8.37
C VAL A 11 -11.74 18.49 -9.77
N ASP A 12 -10.69 17.89 -10.31
CA ASP A 12 -10.11 18.15 -11.63
C ASP A 12 -9.21 16.98 -12.04
N THR A 13 -9.17 16.62 -13.31
CA THR A 13 -8.40 15.48 -13.84
C THR A 13 -6.91 15.65 -13.59
N GLU A 14 -6.36 16.86 -13.77
CA GLU A 14 -4.94 17.12 -13.52
C GLU A 14 -4.59 16.98 -12.03
N ASN A 15 -5.49 17.42 -11.14
CA ASN A 15 -5.35 17.23 -9.70
C ASN A 15 -5.36 15.75 -9.33
N GLU A 16 -6.32 14.98 -9.83
CA GLU A 16 -6.42 13.54 -9.55
C GLU A 16 -5.16 12.81 -10.04
N GLU A 17 -4.70 13.07 -11.26
CA GLU A 17 -3.48 12.44 -11.79
C GLU A 17 -2.26 12.71 -10.89
N LYS A 18 -2.09 13.94 -10.41
CA LYS A 18 -1.01 14.32 -9.49
C LYS A 18 -1.14 13.61 -8.14
N VAL A 19 -2.34 13.55 -7.56
CA VAL A 19 -2.58 12.91 -6.26
C VAL A 19 -2.30 11.41 -6.33
N TRP A 20 -2.83 10.72 -7.34
CA TRP A 20 -2.60 9.27 -7.48
C TRP A 20 -1.15 8.94 -7.83
N SER A 21 -0.50 9.77 -8.64
CA SER A 21 0.94 9.62 -8.92
C SER A 21 1.78 9.82 -7.67
N PHE A 22 1.48 10.85 -6.87
CA PHE A 22 2.15 11.08 -5.58
C PHE A 22 1.97 9.89 -4.63
N LEU A 23 0.74 9.41 -4.46
CA LEU A 23 0.44 8.30 -3.57
C LEU A 23 1.16 7.03 -3.99
N HIS A 24 1.11 6.69 -5.29
CA HIS A 24 1.82 5.54 -5.85
C HIS A 24 3.33 5.63 -5.57
N THR A 25 3.96 6.76 -5.89
CA THR A 25 5.40 6.98 -5.64
C THR A 25 5.73 6.91 -4.17
N ARG A 26 4.92 7.53 -3.30
CA ARG A 26 5.16 7.53 -1.86
C ARG A 26 5.04 6.13 -1.26
N ALA A 27 4.00 5.37 -1.60
CA ALA A 27 3.84 4.01 -1.11
C ALA A 27 4.99 3.11 -1.59
N SER A 28 5.44 3.28 -2.84
CA SER A 28 6.61 2.58 -3.39
C SER A 28 7.91 2.93 -2.64
N LEU A 29 8.11 4.19 -2.25
CA LEU A 29 9.27 4.62 -1.46
C LEU A 29 9.24 4.04 -0.04
N LEU A 30 8.06 4.04 0.61
CA LEU A 30 7.89 3.45 1.93
C LEU A 30 8.14 1.93 1.89
N LEU A 31 7.66 1.24 0.86
CA LEU A 31 7.89 -0.19 0.69
C LEU A 31 9.39 -0.52 0.55
N LYS A 32 10.12 0.29 -0.22
CA LYS A 32 11.58 0.15 -0.40
C LYS A 32 12.40 0.47 0.85
N ALA A 33 11.80 1.13 1.85
CA ALA A 33 12.48 1.44 3.10
C ALA A 33 12.48 0.27 4.10
N TYR A 34 11.72 -0.81 3.83
CA TYR A 34 11.76 -2.01 4.67
C TYR A 34 13.08 -2.76 4.46
N PRO A 35 13.69 -3.28 5.54
CA PRO A 35 14.99 -3.95 5.48
C PRO A 35 14.94 -5.36 4.87
N CYS A 36 13.75 -5.94 4.73
CA CYS A 36 13.51 -7.31 4.29
C CYS A 36 12.34 -7.36 3.30
N SER A 37 12.38 -8.36 2.40
CA SER A 37 11.32 -8.61 1.43
C SER A 37 10.06 -9.20 2.10
N VAL A 38 8.95 -9.24 1.37
CA VAL A 38 7.71 -9.86 1.88
C VAL A 38 7.91 -11.37 2.06
N GLU A 39 8.57 -12.00 1.09
CA GLU A 39 8.85 -13.43 1.04
C GLU A 39 9.77 -13.87 2.19
N GLU A 40 10.75 -13.06 2.55
CA GLU A 40 11.63 -13.31 3.70
C GLU A 40 10.84 -13.32 5.02
N ASP A 41 9.92 -12.39 5.21
CA ASP A 41 9.12 -12.34 6.43
C ASP A 41 7.99 -13.39 6.45
N GLU A 42 7.42 -13.75 5.30
CA GLU A 42 6.51 -14.88 5.17
C GLU A 42 7.21 -16.21 5.50
N SER A 43 8.45 -16.40 5.01
CA SER A 43 9.24 -17.59 5.36
C SER A 43 9.48 -17.73 6.86
N THR A 44 9.58 -16.61 7.58
CA THR A 44 9.73 -16.61 9.05
C THR A 44 8.47 -17.10 9.77
N LEU A 45 7.28 -16.95 9.17
CA LEU A 45 6.03 -17.45 9.74
C LEU A 45 5.93 -18.97 9.63
N ASP A 46 6.50 -19.53 8.56
CA ASP A 46 6.50 -20.97 8.28
C ASP A 46 7.61 -21.73 9.02
N LEU A 47 8.58 -21.02 9.61
CA LEU A 47 9.65 -21.63 10.40
C LEU A 47 9.09 -22.27 11.69
N PRO A 48 9.18 -23.61 11.85
CA PRO A 48 8.64 -24.30 13.02
C PRO A 48 9.31 -23.87 14.33
N GLU A 49 10.59 -23.50 14.27
CA GLU A 49 11.44 -23.13 15.40
C GLU A 49 11.28 -21.66 15.81
N ALA A 50 10.51 -20.86 15.08
CA ALA A 50 10.32 -19.44 15.41
C ALA A 50 9.44 -19.30 16.66
N SER A 51 9.87 -18.45 17.59
CA SER A 51 9.05 -18.11 18.77
C SER A 51 7.80 -17.32 18.38
N GLU A 52 6.76 -17.38 19.21
CA GLU A 52 5.51 -16.66 18.97
C GLU A 52 5.71 -15.14 18.87
N VAL A 53 6.67 -14.58 19.63
CA VAL A 53 7.01 -13.15 19.53
C VAL A 53 7.64 -12.82 18.18
N GLN A 54 8.52 -13.69 17.66
CA GLN A 54 9.11 -13.52 16.33
C GLN A 54 8.06 -13.61 15.23
N LYS A 55 7.16 -14.59 15.31
CA LYS A 55 6.04 -14.74 14.36
C LYS A 55 5.15 -13.50 14.37
N MET A 56 4.77 -13.00 15.54
CA MET A 56 3.95 -11.79 15.65
C MET A 56 4.64 -10.55 15.08
N ALA A 57 5.94 -10.38 15.33
CA ALA A 57 6.71 -9.28 14.73
C ALA A 57 6.78 -9.40 13.20
N SER A 58 6.93 -10.61 12.66
CA SER A 58 6.90 -10.86 11.21
C SER A 58 5.50 -10.61 10.63
N GLN A 59 4.42 -11.05 11.29
CA GLN A 59 3.04 -10.77 10.86
C GLN A 59 2.76 -9.27 10.76
N LEU A 60 3.24 -8.47 11.73
CA LEU A 60 3.11 -7.02 11.70
C LEU A 60 3.78 -6.43 10.45
N ARG A 61 5.05 -6.80 10.19
CA ARG A 61 5.79 -6.31 9.01
C ARG A 61 5.13 -6.74 7.70
N VAL A 62 4.66 -7.99 7.60
CA VAL A 62 3.93 -8.50 6.42
C VAL A 62 2.64 -7.71 6.21
N GLY A 63 1.88 -7.46 7.27
CA GLY A 63 0.65 -6.68 7.22
C GLY A 63 0.87 -5.26 6.71
N GLU A 64 1.84 -4.54 7.27
CA GLU A 64 2.18 -3.17 6.86
C GLU A 64 2.59 -3.11 5.38
N ARG A 65 3.45 -4.03 4.92
CA ARG A 65 3.87 -4.07 3.51
C ARG A 65 2.74 -4.45 2.57
N ARG A 66 1.85 -5.37 2.96
CA ARG A 66 0.70 -5.76 2.14
C ARG A 66 -0.28 -4.60 1.96
N ILE A 67 -0.46 -3.77 2.99
CA ILE A 67 -1.23 -2.51 2.88
C ILE A 67 -0.58 -1.58 1.86
N LEU A 68 0.75 -1.40 1.91
CA LEU A 68 1.46 -0.55 0.94
C LEU A 68 1.36 -1.08 -0.49
N LEU A 69 1.53 -2.39 -0.70
CA LEU A 69 1.36 -3.04 -2.01
C LEU A 69 -0.05 -2.82 -2.58
N ASN A 70 -1.08 -3.10 -1.77
CA ASN A 70 -2.47 -2.87 -2.17
C ASN A 70 -2.73 -1.39 -2.49
N THR A 71 -2.08 -0.47 -1.78
CA THR A 71 -2.19 0.98 -2.02
C THR A 71 -1.56 1.37 -3.36
N ILE A 72 -0.42 0.80 -3.71
CA ILE A 72 0.25 1.01 -5.00
C ILE A 72 -0.67 0.53 -6.14
N ASP A 73 -1.17 -0.70 -6.05
CA ASP A 73 -2.08 -1.28 -7.04
C ASP A 73 -3.37 -0.46 -7.19
N TYR A 74 -3.93 0.01 -6.08
CA TYR A 74 -5.12 0.84 -6.08
C TYR A 74 -4.89 2.19 -6.76
N ALA A 75 -3.76 2.86 -6.43
CA ALA A 75 -3.40 4.14 -7.03
C ALA A 75 -3.15 4.00 -8.54
N GLU A 76 -2.54 2.90 -8.99
CA GLU A 76 -2.33 2.66 -10.42
C GLU A 76 -3.65 2.46 -11.16
N LYS A 77 -4.57 1.64 -10.61
CA LYS A 77 -5.92 1.46 -11.18
C LYS A 77 -6.68 2.78 -11.27
N LYS A 78 -6.57 3.66 -10.27
CA LYS A 78 -7.18 5.00 -10.32
C LYS A 78 -6.61 5.83 -11.47
N LYS A 79 -5.30 5.81 -11.68
CA LYS A 79 -4.65 6.49 -12.82
C LYS A 79 -5.10 5.92 -14.16
N GLU A 80 -5.21 4.60 -14.29
CA GLU A 80 -5.69 3.95 -15.51
C GLU A 80 -7.13 4.35 -15.84
N ASN A 81 -8.01 4.40 -14.85
CA ASN A 81 -9.40 4.79 -15.03
C ASN A 81 -9.56 6.26 -15.46
N LEU A 82 -8.69 7.16 -14.97
CA LEU A 82 -8.67 8.57 -15.38
C LEU A 82 -8.27 8.74 -16.85
N LYS A 83 -7.45 7.84 -17.41
CA LYS A 83 -7.05 7.87 -18.83
C LYS A 83 -8.14 7.35 -19.77
N GLN A 84 -9.13 6.64 -19.24
CA GLN A 84 -10.23 6.03 -19.99
C GLN A 84 -11.51 6.87 -19.96
N SER A 85 -11.54 7.96 -19.19
CA SER A 85 -12.67 8.89 -19.05
C SER A 85 -12.50 10.12 -19.94
#